data_AF-L0JMS8-F1
#
_entry.id   AF-L0JMS8-F1
#
_cell.length_a   1.000
_cell.length_b   1.000
_cell.length_c   1.000
_cell.angle_alpha   90.00
_cell.angle_beta   90.00
_cell.angle_gamma   90.00
#
_symmetry.space_group_name_H-M   'P 1'
#
loop_
_entity.id
_entity.type
_entity.pdbx_description
1 polymer ?
#
loop_
_entity_poly.entity_id
_entity_poly.type
_entity_poly.pdbx_seq_one_letter_code
_entity_poly.pdbx_strand_id
1 'polypeptide(L)'
;MQFCDGCGSMMHTEGDTWVCRSCENEEPRDSQAEAAMATREGQQDDGAPDVADATQASAETMQEPCPADDCDSEQAYSEMMPKPGGSYEVRLLTCIECGHKWRES
;
A
#
# COMPACT_ATOMS: atom_id res chain seq x y z
N MET A 1 12.62 22.58 -8.56
CA MET A 1 13.31 21.78 -7.52
C MET A 1 14.01 20.63 -8.21
N GLN A 2 15.23 20.27 -7.80
CA GLN A 2 16.03 19.22 -8.42
C GLN A 2 16.47 18.20 -7.35
N PHE A 3 16.49 16.93 -7.73
CA PHE A 3 17.04 15.84 -6.92
C PHE A 3 18.35 15.36 -7.55
N CYS A 4 19.32 15.00 -6.71
CA CYS A 4 20.62 14.52 -7.14
C CYS A 4 20.53 13.07 -7.64
N ASP A 5 20.95 12.82 -8.88
CA ASP A 5 20.93 11.47 -9.48
C ASP A 5 21.81 10.45 -8.74
N GLY A 6 22.88 10.90 -8.08
CA GLY A 6 23.79 10.02 -7.35
C GLY A 6 23.25 9.47 -6.02
N CYS A 7 22.41 10.22 -5.29
CA CYS A 7 21.99 9.83 -3.94
C CYS A 7 20.52 10.14 -3.59
N GLY A 8 19.75 10.73 -4.51
CA GLY A 8 18.34 11.08 -4.31
C GLY A 8 18.08 12.23 -3.34
N SER A 9 19.13 12.88 -2.81
CA SER A 9 18.97 14.05 -1.94
C SER A 9 18.47 15.25 -2.72
N MET A 10 17.67 16.10 -2.06
CA MET A 10 17.26 17.39 -2.62
C MET A 10 18.48 18.31 -2.73
N MET A 11 18.66 18.93 -3.91
CA MET A 11 19.78 19.83 -4.18
C MET A 11 19.44 21.27 -3.82
N HIS A 12 20.46 22.06 -3.50
CA HIS A 12 20.35 23.48 -3.20
C HIS A 12 20.88 24.33 -4.37
N THR A 13 20.30 25.51 -4.57
CA THR A 13 20.81 26.45 -5.57
C THR A 13 21.95 27.29 -4.99
N GLU A 14 23.09 27.31 -5.68
CA GLU A 14 24.19 28.23 -5.45
C GLU A 14 24.49 28.97 -6.76
N GLY A 15 23.94 30.17 -6.91
CA GLY A 15 23.99 30.92 -8.18
C GLY A 15 23.29 30.16 -9.31
N ASP A 16 24.06 29.85 -10.36
CA ASP A 16 23.61 29.12 -11.55
C ASP A 16 23.86 27.60 -11.46
N THR A 17 24.14 27.07 -10.26
CA THR A 17 24.46 25.66 -10.03
C THR A 17 23.53 25.02 -8.98
N TRP A 18 23.15 23.78 -9.20
CA TRP A 18 22.58 22.86 -8.22
C TRP A 18 23.71 22.15 -7.48
N VAL A 19 23.75 22.26 -6.15
CA VAL A 19 24.76 21.64 -5.30
C VAL A 19 24.09 20.63 -4.37
N CYS A 20 24.58 19.39 -4.41
CA CYS A 20 24.17 18.33 -3.49
C CYS A 20 25.05 18.34 -2.25
N ARG A 21 24.48 18.65 -1.09
CA ARG A 21 25.23 18.69 0.19
C ARG A 21 25.53 17.29 0.77
N SER A 22 24.88 16.25 0.25
CA SER A 22 25.03 14.88 0.77
C SER A 22 26.18 14.12 0.12
N CYS A 23 26.46 14.39 -1.16
CA CYS A 23 27.47 13.66 -1.92
C CYS A 23 28.33 14.57 -2.83
N GLU A 24 28.26 15.89 -2.63
CA GLU A 24 29.10 16.91 -3.28
C GLU A 24 28.97 16.99 -4.82
N ASN A 25 27.94 16.38 -5.40
CA ASN A 25 27.64 16.50 -6.83
C ASN A 25 27.11 17.90 -7.17
N GLU A 26 27.51 18.39 -8.34
CA GLU A 26 27.12 19.70 -8.87
C GLU A 26 26.58 19.59 -10.30
N GLU A 27 25.52 20.34 -10.60
CA GLU A 27 24.88 20.35 -11.92
C GLU A 27 24.46 21.77 -12.33
N PRO A 28 24.55 22.17 -13.60
CA PRO A 28 24.13 23.50 -14.04
C PRO A 28 22.60 23.68 -13.97
N ARG A 29 22.14 24.90 -13.66
CA ARG A 29 20.71 25.25 -13.67
C ARG A 29 20.23 25.54 -15.10
N ASP A 30 19.04 25.06 -15.42
CA ASP A 30 18.36 25.37 -16.67
C ASP A 30 17.35 26.51 -16.46
N SER A 31 17.74 27.71 -16.85
CA SER A 31 16.91 28.92 -16.73
C SER A 31 15.62 28.87 -17.56
N GLN A 32 15.58 28.11 -18.66
CA GLN A 32 14.36 27.95 -19.45
C GLN A 32 13.37 27.03 -18.74
N ALA A 33 13.84 25.92 -18.19
CA ALA A 33 13.01 25.03 -17.39
C ALA A 33 12.46 25.74 -16.13
N GLU A 34 13.26 26.60 -15.51
CA GLU A 34 12.84 27.42 -14.38
C GLU A 34 11.81 28.48 -14.75
N ALA A 35 11.98 29.14 -15.90
CA ALA A 35 11.02 30.13 -16.40
C ALA A 35 9.66 29.52 -16.79
N ALA A 36 9.61 28.23 -17.10
CA ALA A 36 8.37 27.51 -17.39
C ALA A 36 7.54 27.16 -16.13
N MET A 37 8.11 27.31 -14.93
CA MET A 37 7.41 27.05 -13.67
C MET A 37 6.32 28.09 -13.44
N ALA A 38 5.11 27.64 -13.06
CA ALA A 38 3.98 28.53 -12.80
C ALA A 38 3.31 28.21 -11.46
N THR A 39 2.96 29.26 -10.70
CA THR A 39 2.12 29.12 -9.51
C THR A 39 0.66 29.00 -9.92
N ARG A 40 -0.09 28.11 -9.27
CA ARG A 40 -1.54 27.97 -9.44
C ARG A 40 -2.19 28.10 -8.07
N GLU A 41 -3.19 28.95 -7.95
CA GLU A 41 -3.90 29.21 -6.68
C GLU A 41 -5.13 28.29 -6.49
N GLY A 42 -5.67 27.74 -7.57
CA GLY A 42 -6.82 26.84 -7.53
C GLY A 42 -6.45 25.40 -7.18
N GLN A 43 -7.28 24.76 -6.37
CA GLN A 43 -7.26 23.30 -6.18
C GLN A 43 -7.89 22.61 -7.39
N GLN A 44 -7.27 21.53 -7.87
CA GLN A 44 -7.92 20.62 -8.83
C GLN A 44 -8.80 19.64 -8.05
N ASP A 45 -10.06 19.53 -8.47
CA ASP A 45 -10.99 18.52 -7.96
C ASP A 45 -10.91 17.27 -8.86
N ASP A 46 -9.81 16.53 -8.71
CA ASP A 46 -9.59 15.26 -9.41
C ASP A 46 -10.28 14.08 -8.68
N GLY A 47 -11.18 14.37 -7.74
CA GLY A 47 -11.84 13.39 -6.89
C GLY A 47 -10.99 12.92 -5.71
N ALA A 48 -11.62 12.16 -4.81
CA ALA A 48 -10.91 11.51 -3.71
C ALA A 48 -10.06 10.35 -4.25
N PRO A 49 -8.85 10.10 -3.70
CA PRO A 49 -8.10 8.90 -4.05
C PRO A 49 -8.86 7.65 -3.61
N ASP A 50 -8.68 6.55 -4.34
CA ASP A 50 -9.18 5.25 -3.92
C ASP A 50 -8.55 4.88 -2.56
N VAL A 51 -9.41 4.63 -1.58
CA VAL A 51 -9.03 4.15 -0.26
C VAL A 51 -9.44 2.70 -0.13
N ALA A 52 -8.47 1.81 0.09
CA ALA A 52 -8.75 0.43 0.42
C ALA A 52 -9.28 0.34 1.86
N ASP A 53 -10.40 -0.33 2.08
CA ASP A 53 -10.85 -0.69 3.42
C ASP A 53 -9.96 -1.82 3.96
N ALA A 54 -8.96 -1.45 4.77
CA ALA A 54 -8.07 -2.40 5.43
C ALA A 54 -8.71 -3.04 6.68
N THR A 55 -9.99 -2.78 6.96
CA THR A 55 -10.74 -3.40 8.06
C THR A 55 -11.26 -4.77 7.66
N GLN A 56 -11.48 -4.99 6.37
CA GLN A 56 -11.66 -6.32 5.82
C GLN A 56 -10.32 -7.04 5.85
N ALA A 57 -10.14 -7.95 6.80
CA ALA A 57 -9.02 -8.88 6.78
C ALA A 57 -8.98 -9.51 5.39
N SER A 58 -7.83 -9.42 4.73
CA SER A 58 -7.58 -10.14 3.48
C SER A 58 -7.68 -11.62 3.80
N ALA A 59 -8.87 -12.20 3.61
CA ALA A 59 -9.10 -13.59 3.91
C ALA A 59 -8.19 -14.41 2.99
N GLU A 60 -7.21 -15.07 3.58
CA GLU A 60 -6.24 -15.87 2.84
C GLU A 60 -6.90 -17.18 2.46
N THR A 61 -6.89 -17.54 1.18
CA THR A 61 -7.37 -18.86 0.75
C THR A 61 -6.35 -19.94 1.12
N MET A 62 -6.82 -21.04 1.69
CA MET A 62 -6.00 -22.22 2.01
C MET A 62 -6.68 -23.51 1.55
N GLN A 63 -5.88 -24.58 1.43
CA GLN A 63 -6.38 -25.92 1.14
C GLN A 63 -6.87 -26.56 2.43
N GLU A 64 -8.18 -26.70 2.57
CA GLU A 64 -8.83 -27.35 3.70
C GLU A 64 -10.18 -27.94 3.24
N PRO A 65 -10.44 -29.24 3.47
CA PRO A 65 -11.67 -29.89 3.06
C PRO A 65 -12.88 -29.37 3.82
N CYS A 66 -13.98 -29.12 3.09
CA CYS A 66 -15.23 -28.67 3.69
C CYS A 66 -15.84 -29.80 4.56
N PRO A 67 -16.18 -29.55 5.84
CA PRO A 67 -16.78 -30.56 6.71
C PRO A 67 -18.28 -30.78 6.48
N ALA A 68 -18.87 -30.15 5.46
CA ALA A 68 -20.29 -30.27 5.15
C ALA A 68 -20.51 -31.50 4.25
N ASP A 69 -21.46 -32.38 4.62
CA ASP A 69 -21.73 -33.64 3.92
C ASP A 69 -22.18 -33.48 2.46
N ASP A 70 -22.62 -32.28 2.07
CA ASP A 70 -23.11 -31.94 0.73
C ASP A 70 -22.14 -31.05 -0.08
N CYS A 71 -20.87 -30.96 0.34
CA CYS A 71 -19.87 -30.13 -0.33
C CYS A 71 -18.47 -30.79 -0.33
N ASP A 72 -17.94 -31.03 -1.53
CA ASP A 72 -16.63 -31.64 -1.75
C ASP A 72 -15.50 -30.62 -1.97
N SER A 73 -15.69 -29.35 -1.57
CA SER A 73 -14.67 -28.31 -1.73
C SER A 73 -13.43 -28.63 -0.89
N GLU A 74 -12.25 -28.45 -1.49
CA GLU A 74 -10.94 -28.59 -0.82
C GLU A 74 -10.32 -27.22 -0.47
N GLN A 75 -11.08 -26.13 -0.56
CA GLN A 75 -10.60 -24.77 -0.33
C GLN A 75 -11.49 -23.96 0.61
N ALA A 76 -10.85 -23.17 1.46
CA ALA A 76 -11.51 -22.27 2.41
C ALA A 76 -10.78 -20.93 2.51
N TYR A 77 -11.55 -19.86 2.70
CA TYR A 77 -11.04 -18.57 3.19
C TYR A 77 -10.72 -18.67 4.67
N SER A 78 -9.54 -18.20 5.08
CA SER A 78 -9.12 -18.16 6.48
C SER A 78 -9.08 -16.73 7.02
N GLU A 79 -9.63 -16.54 8.21
CA GLU A 79 -9.65 -15.26 8.91
C GLU A 79 -9.24 -15.46 10.37
N MET A 80 -8.32 -14.61 10.86
CA MET A 80 -7.97 -14.57 12.28
C MET A 80 -8.89 -13.61 13.02
N MET A 81 -9.66 -14.14 13.97
CA MET A 81 -10.56 -13.34 14.80
C MET A 81 -10.09 -13.27 16.26
N PRO A 82 -10.13 -12.09 16.90
CA PRO A 82 -9.89 -11.97 18.33
C PRO A 82 -11.03 -12.63 19.12
N LYS A 83 -10.71 -13.42 20.15
CA LYS A 83 -11.74 -13.83 21.10
C LYS A 83 -12.25 -12.64 21.90
N PRO A 84 -13.55 -12.63 22.28
CA PRO A 84 -14.04 -11.72 23.30
C PRO A 84 -13.19 -11.86 24.57
N GLY A 85 -12.50 -10.78 24.97
CA GLY A 85 -11.59 -10.78 26.12
C GLY A 85 -10.09 -10.86 25.79
N GLY A 86 -9.69 -10.92 24.51
CA GLY A 86 -8.38 -10.46 24.04
C GLY A 86 -7.15 -11.31 24.35
N SER A 87 -7.29 -12.57 24.77
CA SER A 87 -6.13 -13.40 25.13
C SER A 87 -5.67 -14.41 24.07
N TYR A 88 -6.46 -14.68 23.03
CA TYR A 88 -6.09 -15.58 21.93
C TYR A 88 -6.85 -15.30 20.64
N GLU A 89 -6.17 -15.54 19.53
CA GLU A 89 -6.70 -15.54 18.17
C GLU A 89 -7.36 -16.90 17.86
N VAL A 90 -8.45 -16.88 17.10
CA VAL A 90 -9.09 -18.10 16.55
C VAL A 90 -9.10 -17.96 15.04
N ARG A 91 -8.57 -18.97 14.34
CA ARG A 91 -8.74 -19.08 12.90
C ARG A 91 -10.14 -19.61 12.58
N LEU A 92 -10.91 -18.80 11.88
CA LEU A 92 -12.19 -19.20 11.30
C LEU A 92 -12.01 -19.47 9.81
N LEU A 93 -12.53 -20.60 9.37
CA LEU A 93 -12.49 -21.05 7.99
C LEU A 93 -13.89 -20.89 7.38
N THR A 94 -13.95 -20.45 6.12
CA THR A 94 -15.20 -20.34 5.36
C THR A 94 -15.01 -21.03 4.01
N CYS A 95 -15.79 -22.07 3.72
CA CYS A 95 -15.71 -22.78 2.44
C CYS A 95 -15.98 -21.81 1.29
N ILE A 96 -15.15 -21.87 0.25
CA ILE A 96 -15.28 -20.96 -0.90
C ILE A 96 -16.52 -21.27 -1.76
N GLU A 97 -17.02 -22.51 -1.72
CA GLU A 97 -18.16 -22.95 -2.55
C GLU A 97 -19.49 -22.82 -1.82
N CYS A 98 -19.64 -23.45 -0.65
CA CYS A 98 -20.92 -23.49 0.07
C CYS A 98 -21.03 -22.43 1.18
N GLY A 99 -19.94 -21.74 1.52
CA GLY A 99 -19.93 -20.73 2.57
C GLY A 99 -20.02 -21.28 4.01
N HIS A 100 -19.94 -22.60 4.20
CA HIS A 100 -19.92 -23.22 5.53
C HIS A 100 -18.77 -22.66 6.36
N LYS A 101 -19.01 -22.36 7.65
CA LYS A 101 -18.01 -21.76 8.55
C LYS A 101 -17.66 -22.71 9.69
N TRP A 102 -16.37 -22.98 9.87
CA TRP A 102 -15.87 -23.85 10.94
C TRP A 102 -14.58 -23.31 11.55
N ARG A 103 -14.19 -23.85 12.70
CA ARG A 103 -12.91 -23.52 13.33
C ARG A 103 -11.88 -24.53 12.90
N GLU A 104 -10.66 -24.06 12.65
CA GLU A 104 -9.49 -24.93 12.53
C GLU A 104 -9.37 -25.77 13.82
N SER A 105 -9.18 -27.08 13.67
CA SER A 105 -9.19 -28.08 14.76
C SER A 105 -7.83 -28.25 15.42
#